data_AF-A0A0C5XLS6-F1
#
_entry.id   AF-A0A0C5XLS6-F1
#
_cell.length_a   1.000
_cell.length_b   1.000
_cell.length_c   1.000
_cell.angle_alpha   90.00
_cell.angle_beta   90.00
_cell.angle_gamma   90.00
#
_symmetry.space_group_name_H-M   'P 1'
#
loop_
_entity.id
_entity.type
_entity.pdbx_description
1 polymer ?
#
loop_
_entity_poly.entity_id
_entity_poly.type
_entity_poly.pdbx_seq_one_letter_code
_entity_poly.pdbx_strand_id
1 'polypeptide(L)'
;MARGNRIFAGPRLRQLRLDHRMDQATMAQALGISVSYLSQLENDDRPLTAKVKAAVASAFPTDWASFDSREEEQLLGAFTFALAHPELPGVPMEPERIEKLHLHFPEFAARYVDLYNAHMRANERINMIEEAIANDHAVQARLPWEAARDWFHEAGNYVHVLDCLAEDMAASFTAGQTLDEGMLVEALARRHGIETLIAETPDSALRSYTSSEKRLFVNAALPTESRKFMLAHQLMMLEGQAVIADVVNRAALPVPGADRLLAIGLANYAAGALLMPYAPFREAAREVRHDIDRLARRFGVSFEQACHRLSTLQRPGLRGIPFFFCRVDMAGNITKRHSATRLQFARFGGACPLWNVHEAVAVPDRINVQLGETPDGVRYVSMAKGLVKPSGSYSRTPRRFAVVLGCEIAHAANFVYADGLQLEVEGAATPIGITCRLCPRQSCDQRAFPPADRPIRVDPDNRQIVPYWIG
;
A
#
# COMPACT_ATOMS: atom_id res chain seq x y z
N MET A 1 -7.63 34.66 -5.08
CA MET A 1 -6.88 34.66 -6.35
C MET A 1 -5.64 33.81 -6.18
N ALA A 2 -5.58 32.66 -6.84
CA ALA A 2 -4.47 31.71 -6.70
C ALA A 2 -3.16 32.38 -7.16
N ARG A 3 -2.16 32.47 -6.27
CA ARG A 3 -0.80 32.86 -6.64
C ARG A 3 -0.26 31.74 -7.52
N GLY A 4 -0.23 31.96 -8.84
CA GLY A 4 0.29 31.00 -9.79
C GLY A 4 1.71 30.57 -9.43
N ASN A 5 1.92 29.26 -9.42
CA ASN A 5 3.19 28.62 -9.06
C ASN A 5 4.32 29.17 -9.94
N ARG A 6 5.33 29.79 -9.32
CA ARG A 6 6.47 30.39 -10.03
C ARG A 6 7.44 29.27 -10.41
N ILE A 7 7.45 28.88 -11.68
CA ILE A 7 8.32 27.80 -12.16
C ILE A 7 9.67 28.39 -12.58
N PHE A 8 10.74 27.94 -11.95
CA PHE A 8 12.12 28.19 -12.35
C PHE A 8 12.63 26.93 -13.07
N ALA A 9 13.11 27.07 -14.29
CA ALA A 9 13.47 25.95 -15.17
C ALA A 9 14.64 26.31 -16.11
N GLY A 10 15.55 27.16 -15.64
CA GLY A 10 16.68 27.69 -16.38
C GLY A 10 17.66 26.63 -16.88
N PRO A 11 18.14 25.71 -16.01
CA PRO A 11 19.03 24.63 -16.42
C PRO A 11 18.42 23.75 -17.52
N ARG A 12 17.11 23.51 -17.50
CA ARG A 12 16.40 22.71 -18.51
C ARG A 12 16.19 23.47 -19.82
N LEU A 13 15.89 24.77 -19.77
CA LEU A 13 15.88 25.63 -20.96
C LEU A 13 17.26 25.64 -21.64
N ARG A 14 18.33 25.74 -20.83
CA ARG A 14 19.70 25.67 -21.33
C ARG A 14 20.03 24.30 -21.93
N GLN A 15 19.59 23.21 -21.30
CA GLN A 15 19.78 21.86 -21.82
C GLN A 15 19.05 21.67 -23.14
N LEU A 16 17.76 22.06 -23.22
CA LEU A 16 16.96 22.03 -24.45
C LEU A 16 17.64 22.79 -25.58
N ARG A 17 18.21 23.96 -25.28
CA ARG A 17 18.98 24.75 -26.25
C ARG A 17 20.19 23.98 -26.79
N LEU A 18 20.94 23.31 -25.91
CA LEU A 18 22.14 22.57 -26.26
C LEU A 18 21.80 21.30 -27.05
N ASP A 19 20.75 20.58 -26.68
CA ASP A 19 20.29 19.36 -27.35
C ASP A 19 19.87 19.64 -28.79
N HIS A 20 19.22 20.80 -29.02
CA HIS A 20 18.87 21.30 -30.35
C HIS A 20 20.01 22.06 -31.06
N ARG A 21 21.21 22.10 -30.45
CA ARG A 21 22.42 22.77 -30.97
C ARG A 21 22.20 24.24 -31.35
N MET A 22 21.38 24.95 -30.59
CA MET A 22 21.06 26.37 -30.81
C MET A 22 21.96 27.29 -29.99
N ASP A 23 22.25 28.47 -30.50
CA ASP A 23 22.76 29.58 -29.69
C ASP A 23 21.60 30.33 -29.00
N GLN A 24 21.92 31.19 -28.03
CA GLN A 24 20.90 31.92 -27.27
C GLN A 24 20.09 32.89 -28.16
N ALA A 25 20.69 33.42 -29.23
CA ALA A 25 20.00 34.29 -30.17
C ALA A 25 18.91 33.53 -30.94
N THR A 26 19.25 32.35 -31.45
CA THR A 26 18.36 31.47 -32.21
C THR A 26 17.20 30.98 -31.35
N MET A 27 17.47 30.53 -30.12
CA MET A 27 16.42 30.08 -29.21
C MET A 27 15.53 31.24 -28.74
N ALA A 28 16.10 32.41 -28.45
CA ALA A 28 15.31 33.59 -28.05
C ALA A 28 14.36 34.02 -29.18
N GLN A 29 14.83 33.96 -30.44
CA GLN A 29 14.00 34.22 -31.61
C GLN A 29 12.88 33.18 -31.76
N ALA A 30 13.17 31.89 -31.60
CA ALA A 30 12.18 30.81 -31.66
C ALA A 30 11.08 30.96 -30.59
N LEU A 31 11.45 31.45 -29.41
CA LEU A 31 10.53 31.68 -28.29
C LEU A 31 9.87 33.07 -28.30
N GLY A 32 10.23 33.95 -29.24
CA GLY A 32 9.69 35.31 -29.34
C GLY A 32 10.04 36.21 -28.15
N ILE A 33 11.24 36.05 -27.58
CA ILE A 33 11.75 36.82 -26.44
C ILE A 33 13.13 37.43 -26.74
N SER A 34 13.60 38.34 -25.88
CA SER A 34 14.95 38.90 -26.01
C SER A 34 16.03 37.93 -25.49
N VAL A 35 17.24 38.00 -26.06
CA VAL A 35 18.40 37.20 -25.64
C VAL A 35 18.73 37.42 -24.16
N SER A 36 18.67 38.68 -23.71
CA SER A 36 18.88 39.03 -22.30
C SER A 36 17.83 38.38 -21.38
N TYR A 37 16.56 38.33 -21.82
CA TYR A 37 15.50 37.67 -21.05
C TYR A 37 15.66 36.15 -21.05
N LEU A 38 16.04 35.54 -22.18
CA LEU A 38 16.39 34.12 -22.21
C LEU A 38 17.55 33.81 -21.26
N SER A 39 18.59 34.63 -21.23
CA SER A 39 19.72 34.43 -20.31
C SER A 39 19.30 34.53 -18.84
N GLN A 40 18.40 35.44 -18.49
CA GLN A 40 17.85 35.53 -17.13
C GLN A 40 17.00 34.30 -16.78
N LEU A 41 16.27 33.75 -17.75
CA LEU A 41 15.54 32.50 -17.55
C LEU A 41 16.50 31.32 -17.40
N GLU A 42 17.54 31.19 -18.24
CA GLU A 42 18.53 30.11 -18.19
C GLU A 42 19.34 30.08 -16.89
N ASN A 43 19.52 31.22 -16.23
CA ASN A 43 20.21 31.36 -14.95
C ASN A 43 19.26 31.39 -13.74
N ASP A 44 17.96 31.15 -13.93
CA ASP A 44 16.91 31.22 -12.89
C ASP A 44 16.78 32.60 -12.19
N ASP A 45 17.27 33.67 -12.79
CA ASP A 45 17.07 35.05 -12.30
C ASP A 45 15.59 35.48 -12.40
N ARG A 46 14.81 34.81 -13.27
CA ARG A 46 13.36 35.03 -13.44
C ARG A 46 12.60 33.72 -13.62
N PRO A 47 11.36 33.62 -13.09
CA PRO A 47 10.50 32.47 -13.33
C PRO A 47 9.93 32.48 -14.76
N LEU A 48 9.68 31.30 -15.32
CA LEU A 48 9.04 31.12 -16.61
C LEU A 48 7.58 31.60 -16.55
N THR A 49 7.31 32.68 -17.29
CA THR A 49 5.95 33.18 -17.50
C THR A 49 5.11 32.20 -18.33
N ALA A 50 3.78 32.23 -18.15
CA ALA A 50 2.86 31.40 -18.93
C ALA A 50 3.02 31.57 -20.45
N LYS A 51 3.34 32.80 -20.90
CA LYS A 51 3.61 33.11 -22.31
C LYS A 51 4.86 32.37 -22.82
N VAL A 52 5.93 32.32 -22.03
CA VAL A 52 7.16 31.60 -22.41
C VAL A 52 6.93 30.10 -22.41
N LYS A 53 6.18 29.56 -21.45
CA LYS A 53 5.83 28.12 -21.43
C LYS A 53 5.06 27.71 -22.68
N ALA A 54 4.07 28.50 -23.09
CA ALA A 54 3.33 28.26 -24.33
C ALA A 54 4.24 28.34 -25.55
N ALA A 55 5.19 29.28 -25.57
CA ALA A 55 6.17 29.40 -26.66
C ALA A 55 7.11 28.18 -26.73
N VAL A 56 7.60 27.69 -25.59
CA VAL A 56 8.46 26.49 -25.54
C VAL A 56 7.66 25.24 -25.95
N ALA A 57 6.44 25.08 -25.42
CA ALA A 57 5.56 23.98 -25.78
C ALA A 57 5.22 23.94 -27.27
N SER A 58 5.06 25.11 -27.89
CA SER A 58 4.79 25.23 -29.32
C SER A 58 6.02 24.98 -30.18
N ALA A 59 7.21 25.39 -29.73
CA ALA A 59 8.44 25.24 -30.50
C ALA A 59 9.07 23.84 -30.34
N PHE A 60 8.88 23.20 -29.20
CA PHE A 60 9.50 21.92 -28.83
C PHE A 60 8.47 20.96 -28.20
N PRO A 61 7.42 20.53 -28.94
CA PRO A 61 6.30 19.79 -28.38
C PRO A 61 6.67 18.41 -27.80
N THR A 62 7.63 17.71 -28.42
CA THR A 62 8.09 16.39 -27.96
C THR A 62 8.90 16.48 -26.66
N ASP A 63 9.78 17.48 -26.55
CA ASP A 63 10.61 17.73 -25.37
C ASP A 63 9.82 18.44 -24.25
N TRP A 64 8.73 19.11 -24.59
CA TRP A 64 7.81 19.69 -23.61
C TRP A 64 6.84 18.66 -23.01
N ALA A 65 6.57 17.55 -23.70
CA ALA A 65 5.81 16.43 -23.15
C ALA A 65 6.58 15.66 -22.06
N SER A 66 7.92 15.68 -22.10
CA SER A 66 8.80 15.13 -21.06
C SER A 66 9.09 16.11 -19.91
N PHE A 67 8.57 17.35 -19.98
CA PHE A 67 8.59 18.35 -18.90
C PHE A 67 7.62 17.99 -17.75
N ASP A 68 7.41 16.70 -17.49
CA ASP A 68 6.36 16.17 -16.63
C ASP A 68 6.55 16.65 -15.19
N SER A 69 5.76 17.65 -14.80
CA SER A 69 5.77 18.24 -13.45
C SER A 69 5.43 17.21 -12.36
N ARG A 70 4.89 16.05 -12.75
CA ARG A 70 4.47 14.99 -11.84
C ARG A 70 5.63 14.28 -11.16
N GLU A 71 6.75 14.00 -11.83
CA GLU A 71 7.88 13.32 -11.18
C GLU A 71 8.59 14.24 -10.17
N GLU A 72 8.71 15.53 -10.49
CA GLU A 72 9.25 16.53 -9.57
C GLU A 72 8.33 16.79 -8.39
N GLU A 73 7.02 16.96 -8.61
CA GLU A 73 6.04 17.09 -7.53
C GLU A 73 6.04 15.84 -6.62
N GLN A 74 6.23 14.65 -7.18
CA GLN A 74 6.35 13.41 -6.41
C GLN A 74 7.63 13.36 -5.57
N LEU A 75 8.78 13.71 -6.16
CA LEU A 75 10.04 13.74 -5.45
C LEU A 75 10.03 14.81 -4.36
N LEU A 76 9.48 16.00 -4.62
CA LEU A 76 9.29 17.04 -3.62
C LEU A 76 8.39 16.56 -2.48
N GLY A 77 7.28 15.89 -2.79
CA GLY A 77 6.39 15.31 -1.79
C GLY A 77 7.09 14.25 -0.92
N ALA A 78 7.82 13.33 -1.55
CA ALA A 78 8.58 12.29 -0.84
C ALA A 78 9.71 12.88 0.01
N PHE A 79 10.42 13.87 -0.50
CA PHE A 79 11.50 14.56 0.19
C PHE A 79 10.98 15.36 1.39
N THR A 80 9.88 16.08 1.22
CA THR A 80 9.20 16.81 2.32
C THR A 80 8.77 15.84 3.42
N PHE A 81 8.20 14.69 3.04
CA PHE A 81 7.81 13.66 4.01
C PHE A 81 9.01 13.09 4.76
N ALA A 82 10.10 12.77 4.05
CA ALA A 82 11.31 12.22 4.65
C ALA A 82 11.97 13.19 5.65
N LEU A 83 11.98 14.49 5.34
CA LEU A 83 12.51 15.54 6.23
C LEU A 83 11.64 15.79 7.46
N ALA A 84 10.33 15.52 7.38
CA ALA A 84 9.38 15.70 8.48
C ALA A 84 9.36 14.51 9.47
N HIS A 85 10.39 13.66 9.49
CA HIS A 85 10.43 12.51 10.39
C HIS A 85 10.61 12.95 11.86
N PRO A 86 9.72 12.56 12.80
CA PRO A 86 9.79 12.97 14.20
C PRO A 86 11.09 12.63 14.96
N GLU A 87 11.83 11.60 14.52
CA GLU A 87 13.07 11.16 15.18
C GLU A 87 14.29 12.02 14.81
N LEU A 88 14.16 12.92 13.82
CA LEU A 88 15.25 13.82 13.45
C LEU A 88 15.32 15.00 14.43
N PRO A 89 16.39 15.13 15.23
CA PRO A 89 16.54 16.27 16.12
C PRO A 89 16.80 17.54 15.29
N GLY A 90 15.93 18.54 15.42
CA GLY A 90 16.09 19.83 14.74
C GLY A 90 14.82 20.66 14.65
N VAL A 91 14.97 21.91 14.22
CA VAL A 91 13.84 22.79 13.89
C VAL A 91 13.29 22.35 12.53
N PRO A 92 11.96 22.14 12.40
CA PRO A 92 11.33 21.83 11.12
C PRO A 92 11.73 22.84 10.05
N MET A 93 12.08 22.36 8.86
CA MET A 93 12.47 23.25 7.77
C MET A 93 11.23 23.92 7.17
N GLU A 94 11.33 25.22 6.90
CA GLU A 94 10.27 25.96 6.20
C GLU A 94 9.99 25.34 4.81
N PRO A 95 8.72 25.17 4.40
CA PRO A 95 8.36 24.55 3.12
C PRO A 95 9.06 25.17 1.91
N GLU A 96 9.20 26.50 1.91
CA GLU A 96 9.88 27.26 0.86
C GLU A 96 11.37 26.92 0.73
N ARG A 97 12.01 26.53 1.84
CA ARG A 97 13.42 26.10 1.85
C ARG A 97 13.56 24.67 1.34
N ILE A 98 12.62 23.80 1.67
CA ILE A 98 12.56 22.42 1.16
C ILE A 98 12.37 22.43 -0.37
N GLU A 99 11.43 23.25 -0.86
CA GLU A 99 11.18 23.42 -2.28
C GLU A 99 12.42 23.93 -3.03
N LYS A 100 13.12 24.94 -2.47
CA LYS A 100 14.40 25.41 -3.01
C LYS A 100 15.47 24.31 -3.05
N LEU A 101 15.61 23.53 -1.98
CA LEU A 101 16.57 22.42 -1.93
C LEU A 101 16.29 21.36 -3.00
N HIS A 102 15.02 21.00 -3.18
CA HIS A 102 14.59 20.08 -4.22
C HIS A 102 14.88 20.63 -5.63
N LEU A 103 14.53 21.90 -5.89
CA LEU A 103 14.71 22.54 -7.19
C LEU A 103 16.19 22.72 -7.56
N HIS A 104 17.03 23.14 -6.61
CA HIS A 104 18.45 23.38 -6.86
C HIS A 104 19.30 22.10 -6.81
N PHE A 105 18.88 21.08 -6.05
CA PHE A 105 19.65 19.84 -5.84
C PHE A 105 18.75 18.59 -5.89
N PRO A 106 18.15 18.28 -7.05
CA PRO A 106 17.20 17.16 -7.17
C PRO A 106 17.86 15.79 -6.90
N GLU A 107 19.11 15.60 -7.29
CA GLU A 107 19.86 14.36 -7.00
C GLU A 107 20.07 14.13 -5.50
N PHE A 108 20.32 15.21 -4.75
CA PHE A 108 20.42 15.14 -3.29
C PHE A 108 19.09 14.76 -2.67
N ALA A 109 17.98 15.37 -3.12
CA ALA A 109 16.64 15.04 -2.65
C ALA A 109 16.31 13.56 -2.88
N ALA A 110 16.62 13.03 -4.06
CA ALA A 110 16.43 11.62 -4.39
C ALA A 110 17.27 10.70 -3.49
N ARG A 111 18.57 10.99 -3.33
CA ARG A 111 19.47 10.19 -2.47
C ARG A 111 19.09 10.25 -0.99
N TYR A 112 18.56 11.37 -0.53
CA TYR A 112 18.05 11.50 0.84
C TYR A 112 16.81 10.62 1.05
N VAL A 113 15.88 10.62 0.09
CA VAL A 113 14.72 9.71 0.12
C VAL A 113 15.16 8.24 0.12
N ASP A 114 16.17 7.87 -0.68
CA ASP A 114 16.75 6.52 -0.65
C ASP A 114 17.33 6.16 0.71
N LEU A 115 18.08 7.08 1.33
CA LEU A 115 18.67 6.90 2.66
C LEU A 115 17.59 6.76 3.73
N TYR A 116 16.58 7.62 3.71
CA TYR A 116 15.41 7.53 4.60
C TYR A 116 14.75 6.15 4.49
N ASN A 117 14.47 5.70 3.27
CA ASN A 117 13.89 4.38 3.02
C ASN A 117 14.82 3.24 3.48
N ALA A 118 16.14 3.39 3.36
CA ALA A 118 17.11 2.42 3.90
C ALA A 118 17.13 2.41 5.44
N HIS A 119 17.05 3.57 6.08
CA HIS A 119 16.98 3.70 7.53
C HIS A 119 15.72 3.06 8.11
N MET A 120 14.55 3.36 7.53
CA MET A 120 13.28 2.74 7.94
C MET A 120 13.34 1.21 7.86
N ARG A 121 13.89 0.66 6.76
CA ARG A 121 14.11 -0.78 6.60
C ARG A 121 15.07 -1.37 7.65
N ALA A 122 16.07 -0.61 8.08
CA ALA A 122 17.03 -1.04 9.10
C ALA A 122 16.39 -1.07 10.50
N ASN A 123 15.66 -0.02 10.89
CA ASN A 123 14.94 0.02 12.17
C ASN A 123 13.87 -1.07 12.25
N GLU A 124 13.14 -1.28 11.16
CA GLU A 124 12.23 -2.41 11.03
C GLU A 124 12.95 -3.73 11.31
N ARG A 125 14.11 -3.98 10.69
CA ARG A 125 14.89 -5.22 10.90
C ARG A 125 15.32 -5.42 12.36
N ILE A 126 15.62 -4.34 13.10
CA ILE A 126 15.95 -4.41 14.54
C ILE A 126 14.73 -4.87 15.33
N ASN A 127 13.58 -4.21 15.15
CA ASN A 127 12.33 -4.58 15.83
C ASN A 127 11.95 -6.05 15.55
N MET A 128 12.23 -6.55 14.33
CA MET A 128 12.00 -7.94 13.97
C MET A 128 12.89 -8.93 14.73
N ILE A 129 14.16 -8.57 14.95
CA ILE A 129 15.10 -9.39 15.71
C ILE A 129 14.70 -9.42 17.17
N GLU A 130 14.37 -8.27 17.74
CA GLU A 130 13.86 -8.16 19.12
C GLU A 130 12.60 -8.99 19.32
N GLU A 131 11.68 -8.97 18.36
CA GLU A 131 10.46 -9.77 18.41
C GLU A 131 10.74 -11.28 18.32
N ALA A 132 11.69 -11.71 17.49
CA ALA A 132 12.08 -13.12 17.39
C ALA A 132 12.71 -13.62 18.71
N ILE A 133 13.62 -12.82 19.29
CA ILE A 133 14.24 -13.10 20.59
C ILE A 133 13.17 -13.15 21.69
N ALA A 134 12.25 -12.18 21.73
CA ALA A 134 11.20 -12.10 22.75
C ALA A 134 10.22 -13.28 22.73
N ASN A 135 10.07 -13.95 21.58
CA ASN A 135 9.19 -15.09 21.39
C ASN A 135 9.92 -16.44 21.45
N ASP A 136 11.20 -16.47 21.84
CA ASP A 136 12.03 -17.69 21.89
C ASP A 136 12.03 -18.48 20.57
N HIS A 137 11.74 -17.79 19.48
CA HIS A 137 11.99 -18.27 18.14
C HIS A 137 13.49 -18.07 17.94
N ALA A 138 14.28 -19.14 18.10
CA ALA A 138 15.63 -19.19 17.55
C ALA A 138 15.60 -18.58 16.14
N VAL A 139 16.70 -17.96 15.69
CA VAL A 139 16.88 -17.42 14.33
C VAL A 139 16.78 -18.57 13.32
N GLN A 140 15.60 -19.16 13.20
CA GLN A 140 15.22 -20.19 12.27
C GLN A 140 15.20 -19.50 10.91
N ALA A 141 15.73 -20.19 9.92
CA ALA A 141 15.71 -19.72 8.54
C ALA A 141 14.29 -19.23 8.21
N ARG A 142 14.18 -18.01 7.67
CA ARG A 142 12.90 -17.41 7.27
C ARG A 142 12.11 -18.43 6.46
N LEU A 143 10.86 -18.66 6.84
CA LEU A 143 10.04 -19.64 6.16
C LEU A 143 9.61 -19.09 4.79
N PRO A 144 9.38 -19.93 3.77
CA PRO A 144 9.12 -19.47 2.41
C PRO A 144 7.99 -18.44 2.29
N TRP A 145 6.92 -18.60 3.09
CA TRP A 145 5.79 -17.67 3.09
C TRP A 145 6.12 -16.33 3.76
N GLU A 146 7.05 -16.32 4.72
CA GLU A 146 7.51 -15.09 5.37
C GLU A 146 8.37 -14.28 4.40
N ALA A 147 9.25 -14.93 3.66
CA ALA A 147 10.07 -14.27 2.63
C ALA A 147 9.19 -13.60 1.56
N ALA A 148 8.18 -14.30 1.04
CA ALA A 148 7.25 -13.71 0.07
C ALA A 148 6.43 -12.55 0.65
N ARG A 149 5.95 -12.68 1.90
CA ARG A 149 5.22 -11.61 2.60
C ARG A 149 6.08 -10.37 2.82
N ASP A 150 7.31 -10.57 3.28
CA ASP A 150 8.27 -9.50 3.56
C ASP A 150 8.63 -8.75 2.28
N TRP A 151 8.77 -9.46 1.16
CA TRP A 151 8.98 -8.83 -0.15
C TRP A 151 7.84 -7.85 -0.51
N PHE A 152 6.56 -8.23 -0.32
CA PHE A 152 5.44 -7.33 -0.60
C PHE A 152 5.47 -6.08 0.30
N HIS A 153 5.91 -6.23 1.55
CA HIS A 153 6.08 -5.09 2.46
C HIS A 153 7.20 -4.16 1.98
N GLU A 154 8.37 -4.72 1.66
CA GLU A 154 9.53 -3.97 1.15
C GLU A 154 9.25 -3.28 -0.19
N ALA A 155 8.38 -3.85 -1.02
CA ALA A 155 7.89 -3.26 -2.27
C ALA A 155 6.83 -2.15 -2.07
N GLY A 156 6.55 -1.74 -0.83
CA GLY A 156 5.52 -0.74 -0.52
C GLY A 156 4.09 -1.20 -0.87
N ASN A 157 3.89 -2.52 -0.94
CA ASN A 157 2.65 -3.17 -1.33
C ASN A 157 2.04 -2.69 -2.66
N TYR A 158 2.89 -2.25 -3.60
CA TYR A 158 2.48 -1.82 -4.93
C TYR A 158 3.47 -2.29 -6.00
N VAL A 159 2.96 -3.00 -7.01
CA VAL A 159 3.78 -3.57 -8.10
C VAL A 159 3.39 -2.91 -9.41
N HIS A 160 4.08 -1.81 -9.75
CA HIS A 160 3.71 -0.92 -10.85
C HIS A 160 3.45 -1.65 -12.18
N VAL A 161 4.40 -2.47 -12.62
CA VAL A 161 4.33 -3.17 -13.91
C VAL A 161 3.14 -4.12 -14.03
N LEU A 162 2.77 -4.82 -12.93
CA LEU A 162 1.60 -5.71 -12.92
C LEU A 162 0.30 -4.93 -12.82
N ASP A 163 0.31 -3.83 -12.10
CA ASP A 163 -0.86 -2.98 -11.91
C ASP A 163 -1.27 -2.30 -13.23
N CYS A 164 -0.30 -1.77 -13.98
CA CYS A 164 -0.53 -1.20 -15.31
C CYS A 164 -1.01 -2.28 -16.30
N LEU A 165 -0.35 -3.44 -16.34
CA LEU A 165 -0.77 -4.56 -17.19
C LEU A 165 -2.23 -4.95 -16.93
N ALA A 166 -2.61 -5.10 -15.65
CA ALA A 166 -3.96 -5.48 -15.26
C ALA A 166 -4.99 -4.39 -15.62
N GLU A 167 -4.64 -3.11 -15.50
CA GLU A 167 -5.51 -1.98 -15.86
C GLU A 167 -5.74 -1.90 -17.38
N ASP A 168 -4.68 -2.04 -18.19
CA ASP A 168 -4.77 -2.07 -19.65
C ASP A 168 -5.63 -3.25 -20.13
N MET A 169 -5.44 -4.42 -19.52
CA MET A 169 -6.25 -5.60 -19.79
C MET A 169 -7.72 -5.38 -19.44
N ALA A 170 -8.01 -4.82 -18.25
CA ALA A 170 -9.38 -4.52 -17.84
C ALA A 170 -10.06 -3.57 -18.85
N ALA A 171 -9.35 -2.55 -19.31
CA ALA A 171 -9.85 -1.62 -20.32
C ALA A 171 -10.17 -2.34 -21.66
N SER A 172 -9.35 -3.31 -22.05
CA SER A 172 -9.57 -4.09 -23.28
C SER A 172 -10.80 -4.99 -23.24
N PHE A 173 -11.20 -5.47 -22.06
CA PHE A 173 -12.35 -6.38 -21.92
C PHE A 173 -13.67 -5.65 -21.72
N THR A 174 -13.65 -4.56 -20.95
CA THR A 174 -14.89 -4.05 -20.35
C THR A 174 -15.65 -3.05 -21.19
N ALA A 175 -15.03 -2.39 -22.17
CA ALA A 175 -15.64 -1.27 -22.90
C ALA A 175 -16.37 -0.26 -21.96
N GLY A 176 -15.88 -0.10 -20.72
CA GLY A 176 -16.48 0.74 -19.68
C GLY A 176 -17.43 0.05 -18.68
N GLN A 177 -17.64 -1.27 -18.77
CA GLN A 177 -18.47 -2.06 -17.84
C GLN A 177 -17.67 -2.66 -16.66
N THR A 178 -18.36 -3.18 -15.65
CA THR A 178 -17.69 -3.96 -14.59
C THR A 178 -17.40 -5.36 -15.09
N LEU A 179 -16.18 -5.84 -14.85
CA LEU A 179 -15.72 -7.16 -15.28
C LEU A 179 -16.50 -8.28 -14.54
N ASP A 180 -17.24 -9.08 -15.31
CA ASP A 180 -18.07 -10.17 -14.78
C ASP A 180 -17.44 -11.57 -14.95
N GLU A 181 -18.13 -12.58 -14.43
CA GLU A 181 -17.67 -13.98 -14.47
C GLU A 181 -17.62 -14.52 -15.91
N GLY A 182 -18.61 -14.18 -16.74
CA GLY A 182 -18.73 -14.67 -18.12
C GLY A 182 -17.63 -14.11 -19.02
N MET A 183 -17.30 -12.83 -18.87
CA MET A 183 -16.22 -12.17 -19.60
C MET A 183 -14.86 -12.82 -19.31
N LEU A 184 -14.61 -13.23 -18.06
CA LEU A 184 -13.38 -13.93 -17.69
C LEU A 184 -13.30 -15.33 -18.28
N VAL A 185 -14.42 -16.08 -18.24
CA VAL A 185 -14.52 -17.40 -18.88
C VAL A 185 -14.28 -17.29 -20.39
N GLU A 186 -14.90 -16.31 -21.04
CA GLU A 186 -14.75 -16.05 -22.46
C GLU A 186 -13.32 -15.64 -22.83
N ALA A 187 -12.67 -14.80 -22.01
CA ALA A 187 -11.27 -14.41 -22.21
C ALA A 187 -10.33 -15.63 -22.10
N LEU A 188 -10.51 -16.48 -21.08
CA LEU A 188 -9.75 -17.72 -20.93
C LEU A 188 -9.95 -18.67 -22.13
N ALA A 189 -11.19 -18.81 -22.61
CA ALA A 189 -11.51 -19.64 -23.75
C ALA A 189 -10.90 -19.08 -25.06
N ARG A 190 -11.12 -17.81 -25.37
CA ARG A 190 -10.68 -17.21 -26.65
C ARG A 190 -9.17 -17.02 -26.73
N ARG A 191 -8.52 -16.61 -25.65
CA ARG A 191 -7.10 -16.23 -25.66
C ARG A 191 -6.17 -17.41 -25.40
N HIS A 192 -6.63 -18.38 -24.61
CA HIS A 192 -5.79 -19.52 -24.20
C HIS A 192 -6.34 -20.89 -24.60
N GLY A 193 -7.57 -20.96 -25.12
CA GLY A 193 -8.24 -22.23 -25.44
C GLY A 193 -8.61 -23.02 -24.19
N ILE A 194 -8.89 -22.33 -23.07
CA ILE A 194 -9.19 -22.97 -21.79
C ILE A 194 -10.68 -23.22 -21.65
N GLU A 195 -11.03 -24.48 -21.40
CA GLU A 195 -12.38 -24.89 -21.00
C GLU A 195 -12.54 -24.68 -19.49
N THR A 196 -13.50 -23.85 -19.08
CA THR A 196 -13.78 -23.61 -17.67
C THR A 196 -14.98 -24.42 -17.20
N LEU A 197 -14.79 -25.23 -16.16
CA LEU A 197 -15.83 -25.99 -15.49
C LEU A 197 -16.12 -25.38 -14.12
N ILE A 198 -17.32 -24.83 -13.95
CA ILE A 198 -17.84 -24.38 -12.65
C ILE A 198 -18.76 -25.47 -12.12
N ALA A 199 -18.31 -26.22 -11.12
CA ALA A 199 -19.07 -27.31 -10.53
C ALA A 199 -18.74 -27.47 -9.04
N GLU A 200 -19.63 -28.11 -8.29
CA GLU A 200 -19.35 -28.46 -6.89
C GLU A 200 -18.48 -29.72 -6.81
N THR A 201 -17.63 -29.77 -5.79
CA THR A 201 -16.84 -30.94 -5.43
C THR A 201 -16.86 -31.12 -3.92
N PRO A 202 -16.86 -32.36 -3.41
CA PRO A 202 -16.68 -32.61 -1.98
C PRO A 202 -15.28 -32.21 -1.48
N ASP A 203 -14.33 -31.97 -2.38
CA ASP A 203 -13.00 -31.47 -2.04
C ASP A 203 -13.02 -29.99 -1.60
N SER A 204 -12.05 -29.63 -0.77
CA SER A 204 -11.71 -28.28 -0.35
C SER A 204 -11.09 -27.39 -1.43
N ALA A 205 -10.79 -27.95 -2.62
CA ALA A 205 -10.18 -27.22 -3.73
C ALA A 205 -11.05 -26.02 -4.16
N LEU A 206 -10.41 -24.85 -4.23
CA LEU A 206 -11.04 -23.62 -4.72
C LEU A 206 -11.04 -23.56 -6.25
N ARG A 207 -9.94 -24.02 -6.84
CA ARG A 207 -9.71 -24.15 -8.28
C ARG A 207 -8.67 -25.23 -8.56
N SER A 208 -8.66 -25.77 -9.77
CA SER A 208 -7.57 -26.61 -10.29
C SER A 208 -7.40 -26.35 -11.78
N TYR A 209 -6.16 -26.23 -12.24
CA TYR A 209 -5.85 -26.01 -13.66
C TYR A 209 -4.94 -27.13 -14.17
N THR A 210 -5.40 -27.82 -15.21
CA THR A 210 -4.64 -28.87 -15.88
C THR A 210 -4.15 -28.36 -17.22
N SER A 211 -2.86 -28.04 -17.31
CA SER A 211 -2.29 -27.43 -18.53
C SER A 211 -2.28 -28.35 -19.75
N SER A 212 -2.19 -29.68 -19.56
CA SER A 212 -2.22 -30.66 -20.66
C SER A 212 -3.59 -30.72 -21.35
N GLU A 213 -4.67 -30.56 -20.58
CA GLU A 213 -6.05 -30.60 -21.05
C GLU A 213 -6.63 -29.20 -21.31
N LYS A 214 -5.91 -28.14 -20.93
CA LYS A 214 -6.39 -26.75 -20.90
C LYS A 214 -7.74 -26.64 -20.18
N ARG A 215 -7.89 -27.31 -19.05
CA ARG A 215 -9.12 -27.30 -18.25
C ARG A 215 -8.90 -26.58 -16.94
N LEU A 216 -9.80 -25.63 -16.65
CA LEU A 216 -9.86 -24.92 -15.39
C LEU A 216 -11.13 -25.32 -14.64
N PHE A 217 -10.98 -26.02 -13.53
CA PHE A 217 -12.05 -26.22 -12.57
C PHE A 217 -12.11 -25.05 -11.59
N VAL A 218 -13.30 -24.54 -11.30
CA VAL A 218 -13.58 -23.58 -10.21
C VAL A 218 -14.76 -24.11 -9.38
N ASN A 219 -14.60 -24.13 -8.07
CA ASN A 219 -15.62 -24.68 -7.18
C ASN A 219 -16.86 -23.79 -7.13
N ALA A 220 -18.02 -24.32 -7.51
CA ALA A 220 -19.30 -23.62 -7.53
C ALA A 220 -19.81 -23.22 -6.13
N ALA A 221 -19.37 -23.92 -5.07
CA ALA A 221 -19.72 -23.61 -3.68
C ALA A 221 -19.10 -22.29 -3.16
N LEU A 222 -18.20 -21.68 -3.93
CA LEU A 222 -17.64 -20.38 -3.63
C LEU A 222 -18.63 -19.26 -3.93
N PRO A 223 -18.65 -18.17 -3.12
CA PRO A 223 -19.33 -16.93 -3.50
C PRO A 223 -18.86 -16.43 -4.86
N THR A 224 -19.74 -15.74 -5.59
CA THR A 224 -19.48 -15.24 -6.95
C THR A 224 -18.21 -14.39 -7.01
N GLU A 225 -17.96 -13.53 -6.03
CA GLU A 225 -16.76 -12.68 -5.95
C GLU A 225 -15.47 -13.51 -5.84
N SER A 226 -15.54 -14.67 -5.16
CA SER A 226 -14.41 -15.59 -5.04
C SER A 226 -14.18 -16.39 -6.32
N ARG A 227 -15.25 -16.81 -7.02
CA ARG A 227 -15.13 -17.48 -8.32
C ARG A 227 -14.54 -16.55 -9.37
N LYS A 228 -15.06 -15.32 -9.49
CA LYS A 228 -14.48 -14.28 -10.35
C LYS A 228 -13.00 -14.07 -10.08
N PHE A 229 -12.60 -14.03 -8.81
CA PHE A 229 -11.19 -13.88 -8.44
C PHE A 229 -10.35 -15.11 -8.83
N MET A 230 -10.86 -16.33 -8.74
CA MET A 230 -10.14 -17.53 -9.20
C MET A 230 -9.92 -17.50 -10.72
N LEU A 231 -10.92 -17.06 -11.49
CA LEU A 231 -10.81 -16.89 -12.94
C LEU A 231 -9.81 -15.79 -13.31
N ALA A 232 -9.94 -14.61 -12.68
CA ALA A 232 -9.02 -13.49 -12.87
C ALA A 232 -7.58 -13.87 -12.50
N HIS A 233 -7.39 -14.60 -11.41
CA HIS A 233 -6.09 -15.15 -11.03
C HIS A 233 -5.52 -16.06 -12.13
N GLN A 234 -6.31 -16.99 -12.65
CA GLN A 234 -5.82 -17.89 -13.70
C GLN A 234 -5.47 -17.13 -14.98
N LEU A 235 -6.28 -16.15 -15.36
CA LEU A 235 -6.00 -15.30 -16.51
C LEU A 235 -4.70 -14.52 -16.32
N MET A 236 -4.51 -13.87 -15.17
CA MET A 236 -3.30 -13.10 -14.88
C MET A 236 -2.05 -13.96 -14.69
N MET A 237 -2.18 -15.23 -14.27
CA MET A 237 -1.07 -16.18 -14.27
C MET A 237 -0.54 -16.44 -15.69
N LEU A 238 -1.41 -16.42 -16.70
CA LEU A 238 -1.06 -16.71 -18.09
C LEU A 238 -0.59 -15.44 -18.81
N GLU A 239 -1.36 -14.37 -18.70
CA GLU A 239 -1.11 -13.09 -19.38
C GLU A 239 0.06 -12.34 -18.74
N GLY A 240 0.17 -12.39 -17.42
CA GLY A 240 1.25 -11.79 -16.66
C GLY A 240 2.49 -12.67 -16.51
N GLN A 241 2.55 -13.86 -17.13
CA GLN A 241 3.58 -14.87 -16.85
C GLN A 241 5.01 -14.30 -16.94
N ALA A 242 5.32 -13.58 -18.02
CA ALA A 242 6.64 -13.00 -18.24
C ALA A 242 6.97 -11.90 -17.21
N VAL A 243 6.01 -11.03 -16.90
CA VAL A 243 6.18 -9.95 -15.92
C VAL A 243 6.34 -10.50 -14.51
N ILE A 244 5.53 -11.49 -14.13
CA ILE A 244 5.64 -12.18 -12.84
C ILE A 244 7.01 -12.85 -12.73
N ALA A 245 7.46 -13.56 -13.77
CA ALA A 245 8.77 -14.21 -13.77
C ALA A 245 9.92 -13.21 -13.63
N ASP A 246 9.89 -12.07 -14.34
CA ASP A 246 10.89 -11.00 -14.19
C ASP A 246 10.91 -10.45 -12.76
N VAL A 247 9.75 -10.15 -12.17
CA VAL A 247 9.65 -9.65 -10.78
C VAL A 247 10.20 -10.66 -9.78
N VAL A 248 9.87 -11.96 -9.94
CA VAL A 248 10.39 -13.03 -9.07
C VAL A 248 11.91 -13.18 -9.22
N ASN A 249 12.43 -13.17 -10.44
CA ASN A 249 13.87 -13.29 -10.69
C ASN A 249 14.65 -12.12 -10.08
N ARG A 250 14.12 -10.89 -10.17
CA ARG A 250 14.72 -9.70 -9.55
C ARG A 250 14.63 -9.71 -8.02
N ALA A 251 13.58 -10.31 -7.47
CA ALA A 251 13.44 -10.47 -6.02
C ALA A 251 14.54 -11.36 -5.43
N ALA A 252 15.01 -12.36 -6.21
CA ALA A 252 16.12 -13.25 -5.86
C ALA A 252 16.04 -13.77 -4.42
N LEU A 253 14.87 -14.29 -4.03
CA LEU A 253 14.63 -14.69 -2.65
C LEU A 253 15.52 -15.89 -2.28
N PRO A 254 16.30 -15.82 -1.19
CA PRO A 254 17.29 -16.86 -0.85
C PRO A 254 16.66 -18.14 -0.28
N VAL A 255 15.34 -18.21 -0.16
CA VAL A 255 14.62 -19.28 0.53
C VAL A 255 13.97 -20.21 -0.50
N PRO A 256 14.31 -21.52 -0.53
CA PRO A 256 13.73 -22.47 -1.45
C PRO A 256 12.19 -22.49 -1.39
N GLY A 257 11.54 -22.37 -2.54
CA GLY A 257 10.09 -22.37 -2.66
C GLY A 257 9.41 -21.00 -2.42
N ALA A 258 10.13 -19.99 -1.92
CA ALA A 258 9.58 -18.65 -1.75
C ALA A 258 9.22 -18.00 -3.09
N ASP A 259 9.99 -18.27 -4.15
CA ASP A 259 9.72 -17.80 -5.51
C ASP A 259 8.34 -18.23 -6.04
N ARG A 260 7.95 -19.48 -5.77
CA ARG A 260 6.64 -20.00 -6.17
C ARG A 260 5.51 -19.32 -5.40
N LEU A 261 5.71 -19.08 -4.10
CA LEU A 261 4.75 -18.36 -3.28
C LEU A 261 4.65 -16.89 -3.68
N LEU A 262 5.77 -16.25 -4.02
CA LEU A 262 5.81 -14.91 -4.55
C LEU A 262 5.06 -14.82 -5.88
N ALA A 263 5.30 -15.75 -6.82
CA ALA A 263 4.58 -15.79 -8.08
C ALA A 263 3.05 -15.92 -7.90
N ILE A 264 2.60 -16.79 -6.99
CA ILE A 264 1.18 -16.91 -6.63
C ILE A 264 0.66 -15.61 -6.00
N GLY A 265 1.44 -14.98 -5.12
CA GLY A 265 1.12 -13.69 -4.52
C GLY A 265 0.96 -12.58 -5.56
N LEU A 266 1.86 -12.53 -6.54
CA LEU A 266 1.84 -11.56 -7.64
C LEU A 266 0.64 -11.78 -8.58
N ALA A 267 0.26 -13.03 -8.83
CA ALA A 267 -0.96 -13.33 -9.57
C ALA A 267 -2.22 -12.95 -8.79
N ASN A 268 -2.26 -13.14 -7.47
CA ASN A 268 -3.35 -12.63 -6.62
C ASN A 268 -3.41 -11.09 -6.66
N TYR A 269 -2.25 -10.41 -6.61
CA TYR A 269 -2.17 -8.96 -6.76
C TYR A 269 -2.74 -8.51 -8.10
N ALA A 270 -2.28 -9.13 -9.18
CA ALA A 270 -2.71 -8.83 -10.55
C ALA A 270 -4.21 -9.10 -10.75
N ALA A 271 -4.75 -10.19 -10.21
CA ALA A 271 -6.19 -10.48 -10.23
C ALA A 271 -7.01 -9.39 -9.53
N GLY A 272 -6.52 -8.91 -8.38
CA GLY A 272 -7.12 -7.77 -7.69
C GLY A 272 -7.09 -6.50 -8.53
N ALA A 273 -5.96 -6.20 -9.16
CA ALA A 273 -5.83 -5.04 -10.04
C ALA A 273 -6.68 -5.13 -11.32
N LEU A 274 -6.90 -6.34 -11.84
CA LEU A 274 -7.76 -6.57 -13.00
C LEU A 274 -9.24 -6.34 -12.67
N LEU A 275 -9.69 -6.86 -11.53
CA LEU A 275 -11.08 -6.70 -11.06
C LEU A 275 -11.36 -5.29 -10.52
N MET A 276 -10.32 -4.60 -10.05
CA MET A 276 -10.39 -3.24 -9.51
C MET A 276 -9.30 -2.38 -10.15
N PRO A 277 -9.49 -1.94 -11.41
CA PRO A 277 -8.52 -1.11 -12.13
C PRO A 277 -8.18 0.14 -11.34
N TYR A 278 -6.90 0.53 -11.34
CA TYR A 278 -6.35 1.46 -10.35
C TYR A 278 -7.04 2.81 -10.34
N ALA A 279 -7.11 3.50 -11.48
CA ALA A 279 -7.70 4.83 -11.56
C ALA A 279 -9.20 4.80 -11.26
N PRO A 280 -10.02 3.94 -11.89
CA PRO A 280 -11.45 3.83 -11.56
C PRO A 280 -11.72 3.47 -10.10
N PHE A 281 -10.95 2.54 -9.52
CA PHE A 281 -11.13 2.13 -8.13
C PHE A 281 -10.74 3.25 -7.15
N ARG A 282 -9.63 3.94 -7.40
CA ARG A 282 -9.19 5.06 -6.58
C ARG A 282 -10.17 6.23 -6.62
N GLU A 283 -10.68 6.57 -7.81
CA GLU A 283 -11.68 7.63 -7.96
C GLU A 283 -12.96 7.29 -7.21
N ALA A 284 -13.46 6.06 -7.38
CA ALA A 284 -14.61 5.57 -6.62
C ALA A 284 -14.35 5.62 -5.11
N ALA A 285 -13.17 5.21 -4.64
CA ALA A 285 -12.81 5.23 -3.23
C ALA A 285 -12.86 6.65 -2.65
N ARG A 286 -12.39 7.65 -3.39
CA ARG A 286 -12.48 9.06 -2.97
C ARG A 286 -13.93 9.56 -2.94
N GLU A 287 -14.70 9.26 -3.98
CA GLU A 287 -16.11 9.66 -4.11
C GLU A 287 -16.96 9.19 -2.92
N VAL A 288 -16.74 7.96 -2.47
CA VAL A 288 -17.51 7.37 -1.36
C VAL A 288 -16.83 7.49 0.00
N ARG A 289 -15.78 8.33 0.15
CA ARG A 289 -14.97 8.44 1.37
C ARG A 289 -14.54 7.08 1.94
N HIS A 290 -14.11 6.20 1.03
CA HIS A 290 -13.60 4.86 1.34
C HIS A 290 -14.60 3.96 2.08
N ASP A 291 -15.91 4.14 1.86
CA ASP A 291 -16.94 3.16 2.23
C ASP A 291 -16.71 1.83 1.48
N ILE A 292 -16.24 0.82 2.23
CA ILE A 292 -15.82 -0.47 1.68
C ILE A 292 -17.01 -1.27 1.16
N ASP A 293 -18.18 -1.19 1.78
CA ASP A 293 -19.37 -1.91 1.32
C ASP A 293 -19.89 -1.31 0.00
N ARG A 294 -19.80 0.02 -0.17
CA ARG A 294 -20.09 0.67 -1.46
C ARG A 294 -19.09 0.29 -2.55
N LEU A 295 -17.79 0.22 -2.22
CA LEU A 295 -16.76 -0.22 -3.16
C LEU A 295 -16.94 -1.69 -3.57
N ALA A 296 -17.15 -2.57 -2.61
CA ALA A 296 -17.42 -3.99 -2.82
C ALA A 296 -18.59 -4.19 -3.80
N ARG A 297 -19.69 -3.46 -3.60
CA ARG A 297 -20.86 -3.51 -4.48
C ARG A 297 -20.56 -2.98 -5.89
N ARG A 298 -19.87 -1.84 -6.01
CA ARG A 298 -19.58 -1.19 -7.31
C ARG A 298 -18.70 -2.06 -8.21
N PHE A 299 -17.72 -2.74 -7.64
CA PHE A 299 -16.78 -3.59 -8.38
C PHE A 299 -17.17 -5.08 -8.36
N GLY A 300 -18.24 -5.45 -7.65
CA GLY A 300 -18.68 -6.83 -7.49
C GLY A 300 -17.57 -7.71 -6.89
N VAL A 301 -16.90 -7.21 -5.86
CA VAL A 301 -15.81 -7.90 -5.15
C VAL A 301 -16.19 -8.06 -3.68
N SER A 302 -15.58 -9.01 -3.00
CA SER A 302 -15.78 -9.20 -1.57
C SER A 302 -15.18 -8.06 -0.76
N PHE A 303 -15.68 -7.89 0.46
CA PHE A 303 -15.19 -6.91 1.43
C PHE A 303 -13.66 -6.98 1.63
N GLU A 304 -13.12 -8.20 1.82
CA GLU A 304 -11.67 -8.43 1.96
C GLU A 304 -10.87 -8.01 0.72
N GLN A 305 -11.39 -8.28 -0.48
CA GLN A 305 -10.72 -7.90 -1.73
C GLN A 305 -10.68 -6.38 -1.89
N ALA A 306 -11.76 -5.67 -1.55
CA ALA A 306 -11.78 -4.21 -1.56
C ALA A 306 -10.79 -3.62 -0.54
N CYS A 307 -10.76 -4.12 0.70
CA CYS A 307 -9.77 -3.70 1.70
C CYS A 307 -8.33 -3.94 1.21
N HIS A 308 -8.07 -5.10 0.61
CA HIS A 308 -6.76 -5.41 0.06
C HIS A 308 -6.37 -4.45 -1.08
N ARG A 309 -7.30 -4.12 -1.97
CA ARG A 309 -7.01 -3.18 -3.06
C ARG A 309 -6.71 -1.79 -2.52
N LEU A 310 -7.47 -1.31 -1.54
CA LEU A 310 -7.21 -0.03 -0.87
C LEU A 310 -5.78 0.06 -0.31
N SER A 311 -5.23 -1.01 0.25
CA SER A 311 -3.85 -1.03 0.76
C SER A 311 -2.76 -1.10 -0.32
N THR A 312 -3.14 -1.23 -1.60
CA THR A 312 -2.20 -1.24 -2.75
C THR A 312 -2.17 0.08 -3.52
N LEU A 313 -2.94 1.10 -3.12
CA LEU A 313 -3.05 2.35 -3.88
C LEU A 313 -1.83 3.27 -3.70
N GLN A 314 -0.63 2.81 -4.08
CA GLN A 314 0.64 3.54 -3.94
C GLN A 314 1.34 3.92 -5.25
N ARG A 315 0.62 3.92 -6.39
CA ARG A 315 1.12 4.40 -7.68
C ARG A 315 1.71 5.81 -7.55
N PRO A 316 2.99 6.01 -7.93
CA PRO A 316 3.59 7.34 -7.96
C PRO A 316 2.72 8.33 -8.76
N GLY A 317 2.50 9.53 -8.21
CA GLY A 317 1.66 10.58 -8.81
C GLY A 317 0.15 10.39 -8.66
N LEU A 318 -0.31 9.19 -8.33
CA LEU A 318 -1.73 8.85 -8.17
C LEU A 318 -2.01 8.12 -6.84
N ARG A 319 -1.26 8.42 -5.77
CA ARG A 319 -1.45 7.75 -4.48
C ARG A 319 -2.87 7.91 -3.91
N GLY A 320 -3.34 6.86 -3.25
CA GLY A 320 -4.51 6.86 -2.36
C GLY A 320 -4.12 7.21 -0.92
N ILE A 321 -5.04 7.00 0.02
CA ILE A 321 -4.71 7.06 1.45
C ILE A 321 -3.71 5.92 1.76
N PRO A 322 -2.62 6.18 2.50
CA PRO A 322 -1.78 5.12 3.03
C PRO A 322 -2.59 4.33 4.07
N PHE A 323 -3.03 3.13 3.69
CA PHE A 323 -3.70 2.22 4.60
C PHE A 323 -2.73 1.15 5.10
N PHE A 324 -2.90 0.79 6.36
CA PHE A 324 -2.51 -0.53 6.84
C PHE A 324 -3.69 -1.49 6.67
N PHE A 325 -3.38 -2.73 6.33
CA PHE A 325 -4.32 -3.83 6.17
C PHE A 325 -3.79 -5.05 6.92
N CYS A 326 -4.66 -5.72 7.67
CA CYS A 326 -4.33 -6.98 8.32
C CYS A 326 -5.52 -7.94 8.30
N ARG A 327 -5.23 -9.24 8.28
CA ARG A 327 -6.21 -10.31 8.46
C ARG A 327 -5.79 -11.21 9.61
N VAL A 328 -6.67 -11.34 10.59
CA VAL A 328 -6.45 -12.08 11.83
C VAL A 328 -7.44 -13.24 11.90
N ASP A 329 -7.02 -14.40 12.42
CA ASP A 329 -7.93 -15.49 12.77
C ASP A 329 -8.46 -15.39 14.22
N MET A 330 -9.29 -16.35 14.63
CA MET A 330 -9.87 -16.41 15.99
C MET A 330 -8.82 -16.54 17.11
N ALA A 331 -7.62 -17.03 16.80
CA ALA A 331 -6.54 -17.20 17.77
C ALA A 331 -5.62 -15.97 17.84
N GLY A 332 -5.90 -14.91 17.05
CA GLY A 332 -5.06 -13.73 16.99
C GLY A 332 -3.89 -13.85 16.02
N ASN A 333 -3.81 -14.92 15.22
CA ASN A 333 -2.72 -15.08 14.26
C ASN A 333 -2.92 -14.14 13.08
N ILE A 334 -1.90 -13.33 12.78
CA ILE A 334 -1.87 -12.46 11.61
C ILE A 334 -1.52 -13.30 10.38
N THR A 335 -2.54 -13.64 9.60
CA THR A 335 -2.41 -14.48 8.40
C THR A 335 -2.10 -13.68 7.13
N LYS A 336 -2.32 -12.37 7.16
CA LYS A 336 -1.98 -11.44 6.07
C LYS A 336 -1.80 -10.04 6.64
N ARG A 337 -0.79 -9.30 6.15
CA ARG A 337 -0.57 -7.91 6.56
C ARG A 337 0.15 -7.14 5.46
N HIS A 338 -0.21 -5.87 5.33
CA HIS A 338 0.41 -4.90 4.44
C HIS A 338 0.31 -3.53 5.10
N SER A 339 1.36 -2.71 5.06
CA SER A 339 1.31 -1.35 5.60
C SER A 339 1.90 -0.38 4.61
N ALA A 340 1.11 0.62 4.22
CA ALA A 340 1.62 1.85 3.61
C ALA A 340 1.78 2.98 4.66
N THR A 341 1.53 2.68 5.94
CA THR A 341 1.62 3.61 7.07
C THR A 341 2.84 3.30 7.94
N ARG A 342 3.11 4.16 8.92
CA ARG A 342 4.12 3.90 9.97
C ARG A 342 3.71 2.79 10.94
N LEU A 343 2.44 2.38 10.97
CA LEU A 343 1.97 1.35 11.90
C LEU A 343 2.72 0.04 11.64
N GLN A 344 3.39 -0.43 12.70
CA GLN A 344 4.06 -1.72 12.70
C GLN A 344 3.17 -2.78 13.34
N PHE A 345 3.09 -3.93 12.67
CA PHE A 345 2.37 -5.10 13.19
C PHE A 345 3.35 -6.09 13.80
N ALA A 346 2.92 -6.76 14.87
CA ALA A 346 3.60 -7.95 15.37
C ALA A 346 3.81 -8.95 14.21
N ARG A 347 5.04 -9.46 14.04
CA ARG A 347 5.38 -10.60 13.19
C ARG A 347 4.97 -11.92 13.81
N PHE A 348 5.11 -12.05 15.12
CA PHE A 348 5.05 -13.30 15.86
C PHE A 348 4.18 -13.12 17.11
N GLY A 349 2.99 -13.72 17.09
CA GLY A 349 2.13 -13.88 18.28
C GLY A 349 1.68 -12.60 19.00
N GLY A 350 0.54 -12.68 19.68
CA GLY A 350 0.20 -11.73 20.76
C GLY A 350 0.04 -10.26 20.37
N ALA A 351 -0.64 -9.97 19.27
CA ALA A 351 -1.11 -8.61 18.96
C ALA A 351 -1.87 -8.03 20.17
N CYS A 352 -1.85 -6.71 20.31
CA CYS A 352 -2.46 -6.05 21.46
C CYS A 352 -3.95 -6.42 21.59
N PRO A 353 -4.38 -7.00 22.72
CA PRO A 353 -5.78 -7.41 22.92
C PRO A 353 -6.76 -6.24 22.98
N LEU A 354 -6.28 -5.01 23.20
CA LEU A 354 -7.09 -3.79 23.13
C LEU A 354 -7.37 -3.33 21.69
N TRP A 355 -6.80 -4.00 20.69
CA TRP A 355 -7.05 -3.69 19.29
C TRP A 355 -8.39 -4.26 18.81
N ASN A 356 -9.20 -3.44 18.16
CA ASN A 356 -10.59 -3.75 17.79
C ASN A 356 -10.76 -4.99 16.88
N VAL A 357 -9.71 -5.45 16.21
CA VAL A 357 -9.76 -6.63 15.34
C VAL A 357 -10.15 -7.90 16.11
N HIS A 358 -9.78 -8.00 17.39
CA HIS A 358 -10.09 -9.17 18.22
C HIS A 358 -11.57 -9.23 18.61
N GLU A 359 -12.26 -8.10 18.70
CA GLU A 359 -13.72 -8.09 18.89
C GLU A 359 -14.43 -8.40 17.57
N ALA A 360 -13.95 -7.84 16.46
CA ALA A 360 -14.54 -8.04 15.14
C ALA A 360 -14.58 -9.52 14.71
N VAL A 361 -13.56 -10.31 15.10
CA VAL A 361 -13.53 -11.75 14.77
C VAL A 361 -14.67 -12.53 15.45
N ALA A 362 -15.13 -12.05 16.61
CA ALA A 362 -16.23 -12.67 17.35
C ALA A 362 -17.61 -12.33 16.76
N VAL A 363 -17.76 -11.16 16.13
CA VAL A 363 -19.04 -10.64 15.61
C VAL A 363 -18.93 -10.30 14.11
N PRO A 364 -19.17 -11.26 13.21
CA PRO A 364 -18.83 -11.13 11.78
C PRO A 364 -19.63 -10.08 11.00
N ASP A 365 -20.85 -9.74 11.41
CA ASP A 365 -21.70 -8.82 10.64
C ASP A 365 -21.62 -7.35 11.10
N ARG A 366 -20.78 -7.06 12.09
CA ARG A 366 -20.60 -5.71 12.63
C ARG A 366 -19.27 -5.12 12.17
N ILE A 367 -19.32 -3.86 11.75
CA ILE A 367 -18.11 -3.05 11.58
C ILE A 367 -17.79 -2.39 12.91
N ASN A 368 -16.62 -2.69 13.44
CA ASN A 368 -16.06 -2.07 14.63
C ASN A 368 -15.11 -0.95 14.20
N VAL A 369 -15.22 0.21 14.82
CA VAL A 369 -14.35 1.36 14.55
C VAL A 369 -13.58 1.73 15.81
N GLN A 370 -12.33 2.15 15.67
CA GLN A 370 -11.48 2.51 16.81
C GLN A 370 -10.56 3.67 16.44
N LEU A 371 -10.46 4.63 17.36
CA LEU A 371 -9.34 5.57 17.44
C LEU A 371 -8.30 4.96 18.38
N GLY A 372 -7.18 4.49 17.82
CA GLY A 372 -6.09 3.88 18.58
C GLY A 372 -4.85 4.77 18.59
N GLU A 373 -4.14 4.81 19.71
CA GLU A 373 -2.85 5.48 19.83
C GLU A 373 -1.74 4.46 20.12
N THR A 374 -0.72 4.42 19.28
CA THR A 374 0.45 3.56 19.46
C THR A 374 1.45 4.17 20.46
N PRO A 375 2.42 3.38 20.97
CA PRO A 375 3.35 3.87 22.00
C PRO A 375 4.25 5.04 21.57
N ASP A 376 4.43 5.25 20.27
CA ASP A 376 5.11 6.40 19.67
C ASP A 376 4.24 7.67 19.60
N GLY A 377 3.02 7.63 20.13
CA GLY A 377 2.07 8.76 20.15
C GLY A 377 1.29 8.96 18.85
N VAL A 378 1.53 8.13 17.83
CA VAL A 378 0.79 8.25 16.56
C VAL A 378 -0.63 7.71 16.73
N ARG A 379 -1.61 8.45 16.20
CA ARG A 379 -3.03 8.10 16.27
C ARG A 379 -3.53 7.59 14.92
N TYR A 380 -4.32 6.52 14.98
CA TYR A 380 -4.91 5.87 13.82
C TYR A 380 -6.41 5.71 13.97
N VAL A 381 -7.13 5.91 12.88
CA VAL A 381 -8.51 5.42 12.74
C VAL A 381 -8.45 4.05 12.07
N SER A 382 -9.00 3.04 12.73
CA SER A 382 -9.13 1.70 12.18
C SER A 382 -10.59 1.27 12.12
N MET A 383 -10.90 0.49 11.10
CA MET A 383 -12.15 -0.24 10.98
C MET A 383 -11.82 -1.74 10.93
N ALA A 384 -12.62 -2.56 11.59
CA ALA A 384 -12.49 -4.01 11.59
C ALA A 384 -13.85 -4.68 11.35
N LYS A 385 -13.86 -5.77 10.59
CA LYS A 385 -15.07 -6.57 10.30
C LYS A 385 -14.71 -8.05 10.30
N GLY A 386 -15.48 -8.87 11.02
CA GLY A 386 -15.33 -10.31 10.94
C GLY A 386 -15.83 -10.84 9.59
N LEU A 387 -15.29 -11.96 9.14
CA LEU A 387 -15.59 -12.58 7.87
C LEU A 387 -15.73 -14.09 8.07
N VAL A 388 -16.83 -14.62 7.56
CA VAL A 388 -17.06 -16.07 7.50
C VAL A 388 -16.85 -16.53 6.06
N LYS A 389 -15.85 -17.37 5.84
CA LYS A 389 -15.65 -18.05 4.55
C LYS A 389 -16.44 -19.36 4.60
N PRO A 390 -17.53 -19.48 3.81
CA PRO A 390 -18.35 -20.68 3.82
C PRO A 390 -17.54 -21.90 3.39
N SER A 391 -17.90 -23.04 3.95
CA SER A 391 -17.28 -24.33 3.66
C SER A 391 -18.03 -25.15 2.60
N GLY A 392 -19.21 -24.67 2.17
CA GLY A 392 -20.09 -25.33 1.20
C GLY A 392 -20.84 -26.56 1.74
N SER A 393 -20.60 -26.99 2.98
CA SER A 393 -21.23 -28.15 3.58
C SER A 393 -21.35 -28.01 5.09
N TYR A 394 -22.45 -28.51 5.66
CA TYR A 394 -22.66 -28.61 7.11
C TYR A 394 -21.55 -29.43 7.81
N SER A 395 -21.04 -30.47 7.16
CA SER A 395 -20.00 -31.35 7.73
C SER A 395 -18.61 -30.70 7.79
N ARG A 396 -18.44 -29.50 7.24
CA ARG A 396 -17.16 -28.80 7.18
C ARG A 396 -17.24 -27.49 7.94
N THR A 397 -16.30 -27.27 8.86
CA THR A 397 -16.24 -26.04 9.65
C THR A 397 -15.96 -24.83 8.75
N PRO A 398 -16.78 -23.76 8.81
CA PRO A 398 -16.48 -22.52 8.10
C PRO A 398 -15.22 -21.86 8.69
N ARG A 399 -14.43 -21.20 7.84
CA ARG A 399 -13.23 -20.49 8.30
C ARG A 399 -13.61 -19.09 8.71
N ARG A 400 -13.16 -18.65 9.90
CA ARG A 400 -13.47 -17.34 10.47
C ARG A 400 -12.22 -16.48 10.55
N PHE A 401 -12.33 -15.24 10.10
CA PHE A 401 -11.27 -14.25 10.12
C PHE A 401 -11.86 -12.89 10.52
N ALA A 402 -11.00 -11.92 10.81
CA ALA A 402 -11.32 -10.52 10.82
C ALA A 402 -10.35 -9.79 9.91
N VAL A 403 -10.86 -8.82 9.16
CA VAL A 403 -10.03 -7.86 8.44
C VAL A 403 -10.05 -6.55 9.18
N VAL A 404 -8.91 -5.88 9.18
CA VAL A 404 -8.76 -4.54 9.72
C VAL A 404 -8.05 -3.66 8.70
N LEU A 405 -8.58 -2.46 8.49
CA LEU A 405 -8.06 -1.44 7.60
C LEU A 405 -8.02 -0.12 8.36
N GLY A 406 -6.90 0.60 8.30
CA GLY A 406 -6.82 1.88 8.99
C GLY A 406 -5.74 2.80 8.44
N CYS A 407 -5.83 4.07 8.83
CA CYS A 407 -4.93 5.13 8.40
C CYS A 407 -4.67 6.09 9.56
N GLU A 408 -3.60 6.88 9.44
CA GLU A 408 -3.31 7.96 10.40
C GLU A 408 -4.44 8.99 10.41
N ILE A 409 -4.68 9.63 11.56
CA ILE A 409 -5.78 10.59 11.73
C ILE A 409 -5.73 11.77 10.74
N ALA A 410 -4.55 12.10 10.20
CA ALA A 410 -4.38 13.11 9.15
C ALA A 410 -5.21 12.80 7.87
N HIS A 411 -5.58 11.53 7.65
CA HIS A 411 -6.39 11.10 6.53
C HIS A 411 -7.86 10.81 6.89
N ALA A 412 -8.22 10.92 8.17
CA ALA A 412 -9.53 10.50 8.70
C ALA A 412 -10.72 11.21 8.02
N ALA A 413 -10.57 12.47 7.60
CA ALA A 413 -11.64 13.20 6.90
C ALA A 413 -12.13 12.47 5.64
N ASN A 414 -11.27 11.69 4.99
CA ASN A 414 -11.59 10.95 3.77
C ASN A 414 -11.95 9.47 4.03
N PHE A 415 -12.14 9.07 5.29
CA PHE A 415 -12.45 7.70 5.70
C PHE A 415 -13.74 7.71 6.51
N VAL A 416 -14.84 7.22 5.93
CA VAL A 416 -16.20 7.29 6.53
C VAL A 416 -16.27 6.69 7.94
N TYR A 417 -15.42 5.72 8.26
CA TYR A 417 -15.36 5.09 9.58
C TYR A 417 -14.76 5.97 10.68
N ALA A 418 -14.25 7.15 10.34
CA ALA A 418 -13.90 8.19 11.30
C ALA A 418 -15.11 9.00 11.77
N ASP A 419 -16.24 8.93 11.05
CA ASP A 419 -17.44 9.68 11.40
C ASP A 419 -17.96 9.21 12.77
N GLY A 420 -18.15 10.16 13.69
CA GLY A 420 -18.55 9.90 15.07
C GLY A 420 -17.41 9.64 16.05
N LEU A 421 -16.15 9.57 15.59
CA LEU A 421 -14.99 9.51 16.49
C LEU A 421 -14.58 10.91 16.96
N GLN A 422 -14.21 11.03 18.23
CA GLN A 422 -13.69 12.26 18.82
C GLN A 422 -12.18 12.38 18.57
N LEU A 423 -11.80 12.76 17.34
CA LEU A 423 -10.40 12.71 16.88
C LEU A 423 -9.46 13.68 17.63
N GLU A 424 -9.98 14.84 18.05
CA GLU A 424 -9.21 15.93 18.66
C GLU A 424 -9.27 15.93 20.20
N VAL A 425 -10.16 15.12 20.79
CA VAL A 425 -10.34 15.09 22.25
C VAL A 425 -9.19 14.32 22.89
N GLU A 426 -8.51 14.98 23.83
CA GLU A 426 -7.46 14.36 24.62
C GLU A 426 -8.02 13.19 25.45
N GLY A 427 -7.34 12.04 25.41
CA GLY A 427 -7.79 10.81 26.08
C GLY A 427 -8.89 10.02 25.36
N ALA A 428 -9.43 10.49 24.23
CA ALA A 428 -10.42 9.71 23.46
C ALA A 428 -9.80 8.52 22.71
N ALA A 429 -8.50 8.59 22.40
CA ALA A 429 -7.79 7.51 21.72
C ALA A 429 -7.50 6.37 22.70
N THR A 430 -7.83 5.14 22.31
CA THR A 430 -7.50 3.95 23.10
C THR A 430 -5.98 3.71 23.05
N PRO A 431 -5.27 3.66 24.19
CA PRO A 431 -3.83 3.42 24.20
C PRO A 431 -3.54 1.94 23.89
N ILE A 432 -3.19 1.66 22.64
CA ILE A 432 -2.83 0.31 22.17
C ILE A 432 -1.31 0.12 22.13
N GLY A 433 -0.87 -1.12 21.95
CA GLY A 433 0.54 -1.49 21.71
C GLY A 433 0.68 -2.38 20.48
N ILE A 434 1.91 -2.81 20.19
CA ILE A 434 2.17 -3.80 19.12
C ILE A 434 1.97 -5.22 19.67
N THR A 435 2.74 -5.56 20.71
CA THR A 435 2.64 -6.80 21.50
C THR A 435 3.01 -6.50 22.95
N CYS A 436 2.47 -7.25 23.92
CA CYS A 436 2.77 -7.03 25.35
C CYS A 436 4.28 -7.06 25.64
N ARG A 437 5.03 -7.92 24.94
CA ARG A 437 6.47 -8.13 25.13
C ARG A 437 7.35 -6.96 24.67
N LEU A 438 6.82 -6.07 23.82
CA LEU A 438 7.50 -4.88 23.31
C LEU A 438 6.82 -3.57 23.75
N CYS A 439 5.66 -3.67 24.41
CA CYS A 439 4.85 -2.49 24.73
C CYS A 439 5.42 -1.77 25.96
N PRO A 440 5.77 -0.48 25.86
CA PRO A 440 6.37 0.25 26.96
C PRO A 440 5.36 0.80 27.99
N ARG A 441 4.05 0.71 27.72
CA ARG A 441 3.00 1.31 28.56
C ARG A 441 2.97 0.67 29.95
N GLN A 442 3.20 1.45 31.01
CA GLN A 442 3.29 0.93 32.37
C GLN A 442 1.91 0.59 32.98
N SER A 443 0.90 1.42 32.70
CA SER A 443 -0.44 1.32 33.28
C SER A 443 -1.45 0.64 32.35
N CYS A 444 -1.17 -0.59 31.91
CA CYS A 444 -2.07 -1.37 31.05
C CYS A 444 -2.65 -2.56 31.81
N ASP A 445 -3.91 -2.46 32.23
CA ASP A 445 -4.61 -3.53 32.97
C ASP A 445 -4.81 -4.81 32.15
N GLN A 446 -4.80 -4.70 30.82
CA GLN A 446 -4.94 -5.83 29.90
C GLN A 446 -3.60 -6.52 29.58
N ARG A 447 -2.48 -6.10 30.20
CA ARG A 447 -1.15 -6.64 29.91
C ARG A 447 -1.06 -8.13 30.25
N ALA A 448 -0.79 -8.95 29.23
CA ALA A 448 -0.64 -10.40 29.39
C ALA A 448 0.79 -10.84 29.77
N PHE A 449 1.81 -10.16 29.21
CA PHE A 449 3.22 -10.52 29.40
C PHE A 449 4.07 -9.28 29.76
N PRO A 450 5.13 -9.46 30.56
CA PRO A 450 6.08 -8.39 30.84
C PRO A 450 6.86 -8.00 29.57
N PRO A 451 7.31 -6.75 29.44
CA PRO A 451 8.24 -6.35 28.39
C PRO A 451 9.54 -7.16 28.49
N ALA A 452 10.09 -7.59 27.35
CA ALA A 452 11.32 -8.37 27.31
C ALA A 452 12.59 -7.53 27.51
N ASP A 453 12.50 -6.21 27.27
CA ASP A 453 13.59 -5.25 27.31
C ASP A 453 13.76 -4.54 28.66
N ARG A 454 12.89 -4.83 29.65
CA ARG A 454 12.89 -4.12 30.95
C ARG A 454 12.76 -5.06 32.14
N PRO A 455 13.39 -4.71 33.28
CA PRO A 455 13.20 -5.47 34.50
C PRO A 455 11.76 -5.30 35.02
N ILE A 456 11.26 -6.36 35.64
CA ILE A 456 10.02 -6.31 36.41
C ILE A 456 10.32 -6.27 37.90
N ARG A 457 9.51 -5.52 38.63
CA ARG A 457 9.48 -5.54 40.10
C ARG A 457 8.21 -6.24 40.55
N VAL A 458 8.34 -7.21 41.45
CA VAL A 458 7.21 -7.88 42.11
C VAL A 458 7.23 -7.48 43.57
N ASP A 459 6.10 -7.00 44.06
CA ASP A 459 5.89 -6.68 45.48
C ASP A 459 4.94 -7.74 46.05
N PRO A 460 5.38 -8.58 47.00
CA PRO A 460 4.54 -9.64 47.56
C PRO A 460 3.40 -9.11 48.44
N ASP A 461 3.54 -7.90 48.98
CA ASP A 461 2.57 -7.30 49.91
C ASP A 461 1.56 -6.41 49.18
N ASN A 462 1.89 -5.95 47.98
CA ASN A 462 1.03 -5.08 47.18
C ASN A 462 0.66 -5.73 45.83
N ARG A 463 -0.62 -5.98 45.58
CA ARG A 463 -1.14 -6.60 44.34
C ARG A 463 -1.96 -5.59 43.52
N GLN A 464 -1.47 -5.21 42.34
CA GLN A 464 -2.26 -4.43 41.33
C GLN A 464 -3.07 -5.39 40.43
N ILE A 465 -3.70 -4.92 39.34
CA ILE A 465 -4.37 -5.80 38.36
C ILE A 465 -3.34 -6.68 37.62
N VAL A 466 -2.23 -6.07 37.18
CA VAL A 466 -1.03 -6.77 36.69
C VAL A 466 -0.13 -7.10 37.90
N PRO A 467 0.42 -8.33 38.03
CA PRO A 467 1.13 -8.76 39.24
C PRO A 467 2.56 -8.24 39.37
N TYR A 468 2.97 -7.27 38.56
CA TYR A 468 4.31 -6.69 38.56
C TYR A 468 4.28 -5.23 38.05
N TRP A 469 5.31 -4.48 38.42
CA TRP A 469 5.61 -3.16 37.87
C TRP A 469 6.73 -3.28 36.85
N ILE A 470 6.71 -2.39 35.85
CA ILE A 470 7.78 -2.25 34.87
C ILE A 470 8.76 -1.19 35.38
N GLY A 471 10.04 -1.55 35.48
CA GLY A 471 11.11 -0.68 35.95
C GLY A 471 11.70 0.23 34.87
#